data_AF-A0A2D9T417-F1
#
_entry.id   AF-A0A2D9T417-F1
#
_cell.length_a   1.000
_cell.length_b   1.000
_cell.length_c   1.000
_cell.angle_alpha   90.00
_cell.angle_beta   90.00
_cell.angle_gamma   90.00
#
_symmetry.space_group_name_H-M   'P 1'
#
loop_
_entity.id
_entity.type
_entity.pdbx_description
1 polymer ?
#
loop_
_entity_poly.entity_id
_entity_poly.type
_entity_poly.pdbx_seq_one_letter_code
_entity_poly.pdbx_strand_id
1 'polypeptide(L)'
;MSKALFLTLTLTSLGACAGSLPPPATSTEMRHRDDARVVFQASADLWKNEVSTALHYADKLHGSFQRQGVAPDDIHMVLVFHGEAGFHLLNDASFAADPGANGRTTNPNAELIHSLTERGVRVELCSSTMQQHGWTEADLHPDVIVVPGALVRLTDLQMDGYAHLDFD
;
A
#
# COMPACT_ATOMS: atom_id res chain seq x y z
N MET A 1 53.00 48.99 52.39
CA MET A 1 51.65 49.54 52.62
C MET A 1 50.89 49.52 51.30
N SER A 2 49.60 49.14 51.34
CA SER A 2 48.63 49.04 50.22
C SER A 2 48.78 47.86 49.27
N LYS A 3 47.73 47.13 48.87
CA LYS A 3 46.37 46.87 49.38
C LYS A 3 45.88 45.73 48.44
N ALA A 4 45.53 44.56 48.96
CA ALA A 4 45.02 43.47 48.14
C ALA A 4 43.60 43.78 47.68
N LEU A 5 43.35 43.80 46.37
CA LEU A 5 42.04 43.99 45.77
C LEU A 5 41.48 42.62 45.40
N PHE A 6 40.56 42.11 46.22
CA PHE A 6 39.83 40.87 45.93
C PHE A 6 38.74 41.17 44.89
N LEU A 7 38.88 40.58 43.70
CA LEU A 7 37.88 40.62 42.64
C LEU A 7 36.91 39.45 42.86
N THR A 8 35.72 39.73 43.40
CA THR A 8 34.66 38.74 43.59
C THR A 8 33.98 38.45 42.26
N LEU A 9 34.24 37.27 41.69
CA LEU A 9 33.57 36.77 40.49
C LEU A 9 32.19 36.23 40.90
N THR A 10 31.12 36.98 40.63
CA THR A 10 29.75 36.50 40.84
C THR A 10 29.40 35.50 39.73
N LEU A 11 29.41 34.22 40.08
CA LEU A 11 28.96 33.13 39.24
C LEU A 11 27.42 33.21 39.10
N THR A 12 26.93 33.82 38.02
CA THR A 12 25.52 33.73 37.65
C THR A 12 25.24 32.31 37.17
N SER A 13 24.60 31.52 38.03
CA SER A 13 24.08 30.20 37.66
C SER A 13 23.02 30.38 36.57
N LEU A 14 23.37 30.00 35.33
CA LEU A 14 22.37 29.67 34.31
C LEU A 14 21.59 28.47 34.84
N GLY A 15 20.42 28.74 35.41
CA GLY A 15 19.43 27.72 35.68
C GLY A 15 19.01 27.10 34.35
N ALA A 16 19.55 25.92 34.05
CA ALA A 16 19.04 25.10 32.98
C ALA A 16 17.59 24.76 33.36
N CYS A 17 16.63 25.44 32.72
CA CYS A 17 15.26 24.96 32.70
C CYS A 17 15.30 23.61 31.99
N ALA A 18 15.38 22.54 32.78
CA ALA A 18 15.02 21.20 32.35
C ALA A 18 13.51 21.22 32.06
N GLY A 19 13.14 21.80 30.91
CA GLY A 19 11.82 21.63 30.36
C GLY A 19 11.68 20.15 30.04
N SER A 20 10.88 19.44 30.84
CA SER A 20 10.51 18.07 30.51
C SER A 20 9.91 18.08 29.11
N LEU A 21 10.42 17.25 28.21
CA LEU A 21 9.82 17.05 26.91
C LEU A 21 8.31 16.80 27.10
N PRO A 22 7.44 17.45 26.33
CA PRO A 22 6.02 17.16 26.40
C PRO A 22 5.82 15.65 26.19
N PRO A 23 4.88 15.02 26.92
CA PRO A 23 4.59 13.61 26.74
C PRO A 23 4.29 13.35 25.25
N PRO A 24 4.70 12.18 24.71
CA PRO A 24 4.42 11.85 23.32
C PRO A 24 2.91 11.99 23.08
N ALA A 25 2.56 12.64 21.97
CA ALA A 25 1.16 12.82 21.59
C ALA A 25 0.48 11.45 21.49
N THR A 26 -0.71 11.31 22.09
CA THR A 26 -1.48 10.06 22.10
C THR A 26 -2.11 9.73 20.74
N SER A 27 -2.07 10.67 19.78
CA SER A 27 -2.51 10.48 18.41
C SER A 27 -1.54 11.19 17.44
N THR A 28 -1.40 10.63 16.24
CA THR A 28 -0.65 11.25 15.14
C THR A 28 -1.56 11.35 13.93
N GLU A 29 -1.65 12.53 13.34
CA GLU A 29 -2.41 12.75 12.13
C GLU A 29 -1.62 12.35 10.88
N MET A 30 -2.33 11.93 9.84
CA MET A 30 -1.75 11.74 8.51
C MET A 30 -1.33 13.09 7.94
N ARG A 31 -0.05 13.21 7.56
CA ARG A 31 0.53 14.47 7.06
C ARG A 31 0.47 14.64 5.54
N HIS A 32 0.44 13.56 4.78
CA HIS A 32 0.58 13.57 3.31
C HIS A 32 -0.77 13.31 2.64
N ARG A 33 -1.67 14.32 2.61
CA ARG A 33 -3.06 14.16 2.14
C ARG A 33 -3.33 14.65 0.73
N ASP A 34 -2.42 15.40 0.13
CA ASP A 34 -2.63 16.05 -1.17
C ASP A 34 -2.00 15.24 -2.34
N ASP A 35 -1.36 14.11 -2.07
CA ASP A 35 -0.72 13.24 -3.09
C ASP A 35 -0.38 11.85 -2.50
N ALA A 36 -1.39 11.07 -2.13
CA ALA A 36 -1.21 9.78 -1.46
C ALA A 36 -0.92 8.66 -2.48
N ARG A 37 0.36 8.38 -2.73
CA ARG A 37 0.84 7.36 -3.67
C ARG A 37 1.24 6.07 -2.98
N VAL A 38 0.57 4.96 -3.30
CA VAL A 38 0.84 3.64 -2.71
C VAL A 38 0.80 2.54 -3.76
N VAL A 39 1.80 1.65 -3.73
CA VAL A 39 1.85 0.45 -4.55
C VAL A 39 1.84 -0.79 -3.67
N PHE A 40 0.95 -1.73 -3.97
CA PHE A 40 0.82 -3.02 -3.30
C PHE A 40 1.54 -4.06 -4.14
N GLN A 41 2.42 -4.84 -3.54
CA GLN A 41 2.90 -6.09 -4.10
C GLN A 41 2.04 -7.25 -3.57
N ALA A 42 1.67 -8.17 -4.46
CA ALA A 42 1.03 -9.42 -4.12
C ALA A 42 1.61 -10.55 -4.97
N SER A 43 2.17 -11.57 -4.31
CA SER A 43 2.84 -12.70 -4.96
C SER A 43 2.30 -14.07 -4.54
N ALA A 44 1.71 -14.17 -3.34
CA ALA A 44 1.17 -15.40 -2.78
C ALA A 44 -0.37 -15.51 -2.86
N ASP A 45 -0.88 -16.75 -2.96
CA ASP A 45 -2.31 -17.09 -2.85
C ASP A 45 -2.78 -16.97 -1.39
N LEU A 46 -2.97 -15.74 -0.94
CA LEU A 46 -3.38 -15.41 0.42
C LEU A 46 -4.82 -14.91 0.46
N TRP A 47 -5.61 -15.51 1.34
CA TRP A 47 -7.03 -15.21 1.51
C TRP A 47 -7.31 -14.48 2.82
N LYS A 48 -8.17 -13.46 2.74
CA LYS A 48 -8.75 -12.77 3.89
C LYS A 48 -10.22 -12.52 3.65
N ASN A 49 -11.06 -13.07 4.53
CA ASN A 49 -12.52 -12.94 4.45
C ASN A 49 -13.04 -13.33 3.04
N GLU A 50 -12.67 -14.51 2.56
CA GLU A 50 -13.10 -15.06 1.26
C GLU A 50 -12.62 -14.34 -0.01
N VAL A 51 -11.76 -13.32 0.11
CA VAL A 51 -11.13 -12.62 -1.04
C VAL A 51 -9.61 -12.58 -0.89
N SER A 52 -8.91 -12.13 -1.91
CA SER A 52 -7.46 -11.88 -1.87
C SER A 52 -7.12 -10.92 -0.72
N THR A 53 -6.08 -11.26 0.05
CA THR A 53 -5.54 -10.40 1.12
C THR A 53 -5.15 -9.02 0.60
N ALA A 54 -4.52 -8.94 -0.57
CA ALA A 54 -4.11 -7.67 -1.17
C ALA A 54 -5.31 -6.80 -1.55
N LEU A 55 -6.34 -7.38 -2.20
CA LEU A 55 -7.57 -6.65 -2.52
C LEU A 55 -8.32 -6.22 -1.25
N HIS A 56 -8.39 -7.09 -0.24
CA HIS A 56 -9.00 -6.77 1.04
C HIS A 56 -8.35 -5.54 1.68
N TYR A 57 -7.02 -5.53 1.81
CA TYR A 57 -6.32 -4.41 2.44
C TYR A 57 -6.30 -3.15 1.57
N ALA A 58 -6.32 -3.28 0.24
CA ALA A 58 -6.47 -2.14 -0.65
C ALA A 58 -7.80 -1.42 -0.42
N ASP A 59 -8.92 -2.16 -0.30
CA ASP A 59 -10.21 -1.56 0.03
C ASP A 59 -10.18 -0.84 1.39
N LYS A 60 -9.59 -1.48 2.41
CA LYS A 60 -9.46 -0.89 3.74
C LYS A 60 -8.58 0.36 3.75
N LEU A 61 -7.48 0.36 3.00
CA LEU A 61 -6.59 1.50 2.90
C LEU A 61 -7.26 2.66 2.16
N HIS A 62 -7.88 2.38 1.01
CA HIS A 62 -8.62 3.40 0.26
C HIS A 62 -9.68 4.08 1.13
N GLY A 63 -10.53 3.29 1.82
CA GLY A 63 -11.51 3.85 2.74
C GLY A 63 -10.90 4.58 3.94
N SER A 64 -9.67 4.22 4.33
CA SER A 64 -8.93 4.93 5.38
C SER A 64 -8.44 6.29 4.90
N PHE A 65 -7.93 6.40 3.67
CA PHE A 65 -7.56 7.69 3.08
C PHE A 65 -8.75 8.66 3.05
N GLN A 66 -9.92 8.18 2.61
CA GLN A 66 -11.14 8.99 2.62
C GLN A 66 -11.52 9.46 4.03
N ARG A 67 -11.45 8.58 5.04
CA ARG A 67 -11.71 8.95 6.44
C ARG A 67 -10.70 9.96 7.00
N GLN A 68 -9.48 9.97 6.47
CA GLN A 68 -8.45 10.96 6.82
C GLN A 68 -8.57 12.27 6.01
N GLY A 69 -9.54 12.37 5.10
CA GLY A 69 -9.79 13.58 4.31
C GLY A 69 -8.90 13.74 3.09
N VAL A 70 -8.30 12.66 2.58
CA VAL A 70 -7.65 12.66 1.26
C VAL A 70 -8.75 12.75 0.20
N ALA A 71 -8.65 13.69 -0.75
CA ALA A 71 -9.62 13.80 -1.83
C ALA A 71 -9.49 12.58 -2.77
N PRO A 72 -10.56 12.12 -3.42
CA PRO A 72 -10.49 10.98 -4.35
C PRO A 72 -9.41 11.14 -5.42
N ASP A 73 -9.25 12.33 -5.98
CA ASP A 73 -8.27 12.63 -7.03
C ASP A 73 -6.82 12.60 -6.52
N ASP A 74 -6.60 12.71 -5.21
CA ASP A 74 -5.28 12.65 -4.55
C ASP A 74 -4.93 11.23 -4.06
N ILE A 75 -5.81 10.23 -4.27
CA ILE A 75 -5.55 8.83 -3.96
C ILE A 75 -5.00 8.13 -5.20
N HIS A 76 -3.73 7.73 -5.14
CA HIS A 76 -3.07 7.02 -6.22
C HIS A 76 -2.64 5.64 -5.75
N MET A 77 -3.47 4.64 -6.03
CA MET A 77 -3.22 3.26 -5.61
C MET A 77 -3.03 2.35 -6.82
N VAL A 78 -1.99 1.51 -6.75
CA VAL A 78 -1.72 0.45 -7.73
C VAL A 78 -1.53 -0.86 -6.99
N LEU A 79 -2.18 -1.92 -7.43
CA LEU A 79 -1.88 -3.27 -6.98
C LEU A 79 -1.20 -4.03 -8.10
N VAL A 80 -0.01 -4.56 -7.83
CA VAL A 80 0.77 -5.31 -8.79
C VAL A 80 0.81 -6.77 -8.34
N PHE A 81 0.09 -7.61 -9.06
CA PHE A 81 0.01 -9.05 -8.81
C PHE A 81 1.03 -9.81 -9.66
N HIS A 82 1.62 -10.84 -9.06
CA HIS A 82 2.41 -11.85 -9.74
C HIS A 82 2.36 -13.18 -8.97
N GLY A 83 3.07 -14.18 -9.48
CA GLY A 83 3.10 -15.52 -8.89
C GLY A 83 1.70 -16.10 -8.70
N GLU A 84 1.51 -16.82 -7.60
CA GLU A 84 0.25 -17.48 -7.27
C GLU A 84 -0.88 -16.47 -7.01
N ALA A 85 -0.56 -15.24 -6.58
CA ALA A 85 -1.58 -14.21 -6.36
C ALA A 85 -2.33 -13.84 -7.65
N GLY A 86 -1.73 -14.06 -8.84
CA GLY A 86 -2.36 -13.79 -10.13
C GLY A 86 -3.67 -14.54 -10.33
N PHE A 87 -3.82 -15.70 -9.70
CA PHE A 87 -5.04 -16.50 -9.70
C PHE A 87 -6.30 -15.70 -9.27
N HIS A 88 -6.16 -14.78 -8.32
CA HIS A 88 -7.27 -13.97 -7.84
C HIS A 88 -7.83 -12.98 -8.88
N LEU A 89 -7.10 -12.74 -9.97
CA LEU A 89 -7.44 -11.76 -11.00
C LEU A 89 -8.11 -12.37 -12.24
N LEU A 90 -8.32 -13.68 -12.26
CA LEU A 90 -9.00 -14.38 -13.35
C LEU A 90 -10.47 -13.99 -13.45
N ASN A 91 -11.07 -14.09 -14.62
CA ASN A 91 -12.54 -14.06 -14.74
C ASN A 91 -13.16 -15.35 -14.15
N ASP A 92 -14.48 -15.37 -13.99
CA ASP A 92 -15.19 -16.51 -13.39
C ASP A 92 -14.89 -17.85 -14.04
N ALA A 93 -14.82 -17.88 -15.39
CA ALA A 93 -14.61 -19.13 -16.12
C ALA A 93 -13.20 -19.68 -15.91
N SER A 94 -12.18 -18.83 -16.06
CA SER A 94 -10.78 -19.24 -15.89
C SER A 94 -10.44 -19.48 -14.41
N PHE A 95 -11.03 -18.71 -13.50
CA PHE A 95 -10.95 -18.95 -12.05
C PHE A 95 -11.51 -20.33 -11.70
N ALA A 96 -12.74 -20.65 -12.11
CA ALA A 96 -13.39 -21.92 -11.78
C ALA A 96 -12.66 -23.15 -12.36
N ALA A 97 -11.90 -22.97 -13.44
CA ALA A 97 -11.09 -24.03 -14.04
C ALA A 97 -9.75 -24.26 -13.31
N ASP A 98 -9.30 -23.30 -12.50
CA ASP A 98 -8.03 -23.38 -11.79
C ASP A 98 -8.15 -24.27 -10.54
N PRO A 99 -7.15 -25.14 -10.24
CA PRO A 99 -7.14 -25.95 -9.03
C PRO A 99 -7.28 -25.14 -7.73
N GLY A 100 -6.81 -23.89 -7.69
CA GLY A 100 -6.90 -22.97 -6.55
C GLY A 100 -8.33 -22.56 -6.21
N ALA A 101 -9.30 -22.75 -7.11
CA ALA A 101 -10.70 -22.38 -6.85
C ALA A 101 -11.37 -23.22 -5.78
N ASN A 102 -10.81 -24.38 -5.42
CA ASN A 102 -11.34 -25.25 -4.37
C ASN A 102 -12.85 -25.55 -4.54
N GLY A 103 -13.29 -25.73 -5.79
CA GLY A 103 -14.68 -26.03 -6.15
C GLY A 103 -15.61 -24.81 -6.29
N ARG A 104 -15.10 -23.59 -6.14
CA ARG A 104 -15.86 -22.36 -6.43
C ARG A 104 -16.07 -22.20 -7.94
N THR A 105 -17.29 -21.82 -8.32
CA THR A 105 -17.68 -21.65 -9.73
C THR A 105 -17.62 -20.20 -10.21
N THR A 106 -17.33 -19.26 -9.32
CA THR A 106 -17.19 -17.83 -9.59
C THR A 106 -15.99 -17.29 -8.84
N ASN A 107 -15.36 -16.24 -9.35
CA ASN A 107 -14.28 -15.55 -8.67
C ASN A 107 -14.88 -14.61 -7.61
N PRO A 108 -14.69 -14.88 -6.30
CA PRO A 108 -15.22 -14.01 -5.25
C PRO A 108 -14.60 -12.60 -5.24
N ASN A 109 -13.52 -12.38 -6.00
CA ASN A 109 -12.83 -11.10 -6.10
C ASN A 109 -13.43 -10.16 -7.16
N ALA A 110 -14.25 -10.66 -8.09
CA ALA A 110 -14.68 -9.90 -9.28
C ALA A 110 -15.35 -8.55 -8.92
N GLU A 111 -16.35 -8.57 -8.04
CA GLU A 111 -17.04 -7.36 -7.60
C GLU A 111 -16.09 -6.38 -6.88
N LEU A 112 -15.14 -6.89 -6.10
CA LEU A 112 -14.17 -6.07 -5.39
C LEU A 112 -13.16 -5.41 -6.33
N ILE A 113 -12.67 -6.15 -7.33
CA ILE A 113 -11.80 -5.62 -8.40
C ILE A 113 -12.52 -4.48 -9.12
N HIS A 114 -13.78 -4.71 -9.52
CA HIS A 114 -14.58 -3.68 -10.18
C HIS A 114 -14.76 -2.44 -9.30
N SER A 115 -15.20 -2.62 -8.05
CA SER A 115 -15.41 -1.51 -7.10
C SER A 115 -14.14 -0.72 -6.80
N LEU A 116 -12.98 -1.36 -6.74
CA LEU A 116 -11.69 -0.68 -6.58
C LEU A 116 -11.34 0.13 -7.85
N THR A 117 -11.56 -0.45 -9.02
CA THR A 117 -11.27 0.21 -10.31
C THR A 117 -12.18 1.42 -10.54
N GLU A 118 -13.47 1.35 -10.20
CA GLU A 118 -14.40 2.48 -10.23
C GLU A 118 -13.94 3.65 -9.34
N ARG A 119 -13.17 3.36 -8.28
CA ARG A 119 -12.57 4.35 -7.39
C ARG A 119 -11.19 4.83 -7.85
N GLY A 120 -10.76 4.47 -9.06
CA GLY A 120 -9.49 4.91 -9.66
C GLY A 120 -8.27 4.07 -9.25
N VAL A 121 -8.47 2.97 -8.55
CA VAL A 121 -7.38 2.05 -8.19
C VAL A 121 -6.99 1.21 -9.41
N ARG A 122 -5.69 1.12 -9.72
CA ARG A 122 -5.21 0.25 -10.82
C ARG A 122 -4.90 -1.14 -10.30
N VAL A 123 -5.47 -2.17 -10.93
CA VAL A 123 -5.18 -3.58 -10.65
C VAL A 123 -4.37 -4.14 -11.83
N GLU A 124 -3.12 -4.50 -11.59
CA GLU A 124 -2.14 -4.86 -12.61
C GLU A 124 -1.66 -6.32 -12.43
N LEU A 125 -1.50 -7.07 -13.52
CA LEU A 125 -0.97 -8.43 -13.53
C LEU A 125 0.31 -8.55 -14.37
N CYS A 126 1.30 -9.22 -13.81
CA CYS A 126 2.57 -9.56 -14.46
C CYS A 126 2.37 -10.51 -15.66
N SER A 127 2.77 -10.07 -16.87
CA SER A 127 2.71 -10.90 -18.08
C SER A 127 3.58 -12.17 -18.00
N SER A 128 4.67 -12.16 -17.21
CA SER A 128 5.49 -13.37 -16.99
C SER A 128 4.74 -14.40 -16.15
N THR A 129 3.93 -13.96 -15.19
CA THR A 129 3.04 -14.85 -14.43
C THR A 129 1.99 -15.45 -15.35
N MET A 130 1.34 -14.63 -16.20
CA MET A 130 0.40 -15.17 -17.19
C MET A 130 1.04 -16.25 -18.06
N GLN A 131 2.26 -16.02 -18.56
CA GLN A 131 3.00 -17.01 -19.36
C GLN A 131 3.29 -18.31 -18.59
N GLN A 132 3.65 -18.22 -17.31
CA GLN A 132 3.92 -19.38 -16.46
C GLN A 132 2.68 -20.26 -16.24
N HIS A 133 1.51 -19.63 -16.09
CA HIS A 133 0.24 -20.33 -15.89
C HIS A 133 -0.50 -20.65 -17.19
N GLY A 134 -0.01 -20.18 -18.34
CA GLY A 134 -0.66 -20.37 -19.64
C GLY A 134 -1.91 -19.52 -19.85
N TRP A 135 -2.05 -18.42 -19.12
CA TRP A 135 -3.17 -17.48 -19.23
C TRP A 135 -2.95 -16.44 -20.32
N THR A 136 -4.06 -15.92 -20.84
CA THR A 136 -4.15 -14.82 -21.79
C THR A 136 -4.99 -13.67 -21.22
N GLU A 137 -5.04 -12.52 -21.88
CA GLU A 137 -5.91 -11.42 -21.45
C GLU A 137 -7.39 -11.82 -21.39
N ALA A 138 -7.82 -12.77 -22.24
CA ALA A 138 -9.19 -13.28 -22.23
C ALA A 138 -9.54 -14.11 -20.99
N ASP A 139 -8.53 -14.54 -20.22
CA ASP A 139 -8.70 -15.28 -18.96
C ASP A 139 -8.84 -14.34 -17.75
N LEU A 140 -8.57 -13.06 -17.91
CA LEU A 140 -8.56 -12.09 -16.82
C LEU A 140 -9.92 -11.45 -16.61
N HIS A 141 -10.13 -10.94 -15.40
CA HIS A 141 -11.20 -10.00 -15.13
C HIS A 141 -11.02 -8.76 -16.03
N PRO A 142 -12.10 -8.20 -16.62
CA PRO A 142 -12.00 -7.15 -17.65
C PRO A 142 -11.32 -5.85 -17.20
N ASP A 143 -11.34 -5.58 -15.89
CA ASP A 143 -10.72 -4.38 -15.31
C ASP A 143 -9.21 -4.54 -14.99
N VAL A 144 -8.64 -5.73 -15.23
CA VAL A 144 -7.23 -6.02 -14.94
C VAL A 144 -6.33 -5.55 -16.09
N ILE A 145 -5.26 -4.85 -15.75
CA ILE A 145 -4.27 -4.33 -16.70
C ILE A 145 -3.07 -5.25 -16.75
N VAL A 146 -2.64 -5.67 -17.94
CA VAL A 146 -1.40 -6.47 -18.08
C VAL A 146 -0.18 -5.56 -18.12
N VAL A 147 0.83 -5.88 -17.30
CA VAL A 147 2.12 -5.18 -17.29
C VAL A 147 3.27 -6.13 -17.66
N PRO A 148 4.35 -5.64 -18.31
CA PRO A 148 5.44 -6.51 -18.78
C PRO A 148 6.08 -7.37 -17.68
N GLY A 149 6.19 -6.85 -16.44
CA GLY A 149 6.63 -7.64 -15.30
C GLY A 149 6.41 -6.92 -13.97
N ALA A 150 6.10 -7.66 -12.91
CA ALA A 150 5.82 -7.07 -11.60
C ALA A 150 7.02 -6.34 -10.99
N LEU A 151 8.19 -6.96 -10.93
CA LEU A 151 9.35 -6.36 -10.25
C LEU A 151 9.83 -5.06 -10.92
N VAL A 152 9.82 -5.01 -12.26
CA VAL A 152 10.15 -3.78 -13.00
C VAL A 152 9.08 -2.71 -12.77
N ARG A 153 7.80 -3.10 -12.73
CA ARG A 153 6.69 -2.18 -12.48
C ARG A 153 6.68 -1.61 -11.06
N LEU A 154 6.95 -2.44 -10.07
CA LEU A 154 7.11 -2.04 -8.67
C LEU A 154 8.30 -1.09 -8.51
N THR A 155 9.39 -1.33 -9.21
CA THR A 155 10.57 -0.46 -9.20
C THR A 155 10.25 0.90 -9.80
N ASP A 156 9.58 0.93 -10.96
CA ASP A 156 9.14 2.13 -11.66
C ASP A 156 8.22 3.00 -10.78
N LEU A 157 7.19 2.40 -10.18
CA LEU A 157 6.28 3.09 -9.27
C LEU A 157 6.99 3.65 -8.03
N GLN A 158 7.92 2.91 -7.44
CA GLN A 158 8.70 3.42 -6.31
C GLN A 158 9.58 4.62 -6.71
N MET A 159 10.15 4.61 -7.91
CA MET A 159 10.88 5.76 -8.46
C MET A 159 9.97 6.98 -8.69
N ASP A 160 8.70 6.75 -9.01
CA ASP A 160 7.65 7.77 -9.10
C ASP A 160 7.10 8.24 -7.72
N GLY A 161 7.72 7.81 -6.62
CA GLY A 161 7.36 8.25 -5.27
C GLY A 161 6.23 7.46 -4.62
N TYR A 162 5.86 6.30 -5.15
CA TYR A 162 4.89 5.42 -4.49
C TYR A 162 5.50 4.74 -3.27
N ALA A 163 4.80 4.80 -2.14
CA ALA A 163 5.13 4.00 -0.97
C ALA A 163 4.82 2.52 -1.26
N HIS A 164 5.81 1.65 -1.09
CA HIS A 164 5.65 0.22 -1.29
C HIS A 164 5.07 -0.47 -0.05
N LEU A 165 3.98 -1.21 -0.23
CA LEU A 165 3.41 -2.09 0.76
C LEU A 165 3.45 -3.53 0.26
N ASP A 166 4.03 -4.40 1.08
CA ASP A 166 4.15 -5.83 0.82
C ASP A 166 3.09 -6.58 1.64
N PHE A 167 2.31 -7.44 0.97
CA PHE A 167 1.21 -8.21 1.57
C PHE A 167 1.38 -9.72 1.38
N ASP A 168 2.64 -10.15 1.21
CA ASP A 168 3.05 -11.55 1.11
C ASP A 168 3.30 -12.23 2.47
#